data_AF-A0A059G2C2-F1
#
_entry.id   AF-A0A059G2C2-F1
#
_cell.length_a   1.000
_cell.length_b   1.000
_cell.length_c   1.000
_cell.angle_alpha   90.00
_cell.angle_beta   90.00
_cell.angle_gamma   90.00
#
_symmetry.space_group_name_H-M   'P 1'
#
loop_
_entity.id
_entity.type
_entity.pdbx_description
1 polymer ?
#
loop_
_entity_poly.entity_id
_entity_poly.type
_entity_poly.pdbx_seq_one_letter_code
_entity_poly.pdbx_strand_id
1 'polypeptide(L)'
;MNLRFPRTLCIVFFASGAMFLASGAGAQDTSDAARGKEVYAGTCVACHGPTGKGTIPGTPDFNKANGVLSQDDDVLKDHITNGFRGRRSRMPMPAKGGNASLTDDDVEDVLAYLHESFGSEQ
;
A
#
# COMPACT_ATOMS: atom_id res chain seq x y z
N MET A 1 38.06 23.39 -72.33
CA MET A 1 38.89 22.17 -72.36
C MET A 1 38.65 21.40 -71.08
N ASN A 2 38.17 20.16 -71.21
CA ASN A 2 38.32 19.01 -70.30
C ASN A 2 37.83 19.12 -68.83
N LEU A 3 37.24 18.13 -68.15
CA LEU A 3 36.79 16.74 -68.40
C LEU A 3 36.07 16.29 -67.10
N ARG A 4 34.98 15.51 -67.24
CA ARG A 4 34.50 14.40 -66.35
C ARG A 4 34.18 14.59 -64.83
N PHE A 5 32.88 14.37 -64.52
CA PHE A 5 32.19 13.70 -63.37
C PHE A 5 33.03 12.83 -62.38
N PRO A 6 32.63 12.61 -61.09
CA PRO A 6 31.33 11.99 -60.76
C PRO A 6 30.65 12.26 -59.39
N ARG A 7 29.33 11.98 -59.41
CA ARG A 7 28.54 11.22 -58.42
C ARG A 7 29.18 11.06 -57.03
N THR A 8 28.62 11.68 -55.98
CA THR A 8 28.29 10.98 -54.72
C THR A 8 27.21 11.76 -53.97
N LEU A 9 26.09 11.08 -53.84
CA LEU A 9 24.95 11.33 -52.97
C LEU A 9 25.38 11.04 -51.52
N CYS A 10 25.25 11.99 -50.60
CA CYS A 10 25.17 11.73 -49.17
C CYS A 10 24.22 12.73 -48.52
N ILE A 11 22.93 12.46 -48.68
CA ILE A 11 21.90 12.97 -47.78
C ILE A 11 22.16 12.31 -46.44
N VAL A 12 22.67 13.06 -45.46
CA VAL A 12 22.69 12.61 -44.07
C VAL A 12 21.35 13.00 -43.45
N PHE A 13 20.40 12.07 -43.51
CA PHE A 13 19.20 12.08 -42.69
C PHE A 13 19.63 11.91 -41.23
N PHE A 14 19.53 12.99 -40.44
CA PHE A 14 19.60 12.88 -38.98
C PHE A 14 18.31 12.24 -38.47
N ALA A 15 18.24 10.92 -38.54
CA ALA A 15 17.29 10.12 -37.79
C ALA A 15 17.90 9.84 -36.41
N SER A 16 17.39 10.52 -35.39
CA SER A 16 17.59 10.11 -33.99
C SER A 16 16.27 10.33 -33.28
N GLY A 17 15.41 9.31 -33.41
CA GLY A 17 14.17 9.21 -32.68
C GLY A 17 14.47 9.08 -31.19
N ALA A 18 13.99 10.03 -30.40
CA ALA A 18 13.85 9.86 -28.96
C ALA A 18 12.63 8.96 -28.73
N MET A 19 12.87 7.66 -28.60
CA MET A 19 11.91 6.70 -28.08
C MET A 19 11.72 7.00 -26.59
N PHE A 20 10.67 7.76 -26.26
CA PHE A 20 10.23 7.91 -24.87
C PHE A 20 9.77 6.55 -24.38
N LEU A 21 10.62 5.92 -23.56
CA LEU A 21 10.27 4.73 -22.79
C LEU A 21 9.19 5.13 -21.79
N ALA A 22 7.98 4.61 -22.00
CA ALA A 22 6.94 4.60 -20.98
C ALA A 22 7.42 3.70 -19.83
N SER A 23 7.82 4.32 -18.72
CA SER A 23 8.18 3.61 -17.49
C SER A 23 7.03 3.69 -16.50
N GLY A 24 6.39 2.54 -16.29
CA GLY A 24 5.75 2.13 -15.04
C GLY A 24 4.43 2.82 -14.70
N ALA A 25 3.32 2.21 -15.12
CA ALA A 25 2.15 2.18 -14.25
C ALA A 25 2.54 1.36 -13.01
N GLY A 26 3.00 2.04 -11.95
CA GLY A 26 2.88 1.48 -10.62
C GLY A 26 1.39 1.26 -10.39
N ALA A 27 1.00 0.06 -9.95
CA ALA A 27 -0.32 -0.17 -9.42
C ALA A 27 -0.55 0.91 -8.35
N GLN A 28 -1.34 1.92 -8.68
CA GLN A 28 -1.95 2.72 -7.65
C GLN A 28 -3.09 1.84 -7.16
N ASP A 29 -2.79 1.03 -6.15
CA ASP A 29 -3.82 0.39 -5.34
C ASP A 29 -4.74 1.54 -4.91
N THR A 30 -5.96 1.57 -5.45
CA THR A 30 -6.91 2.65 -5.25
C THR A 30 -7.59 2.49 -3.90
N SER A 31 -6.80 2.28 -2.84
CA SER A 31 -7.31 2.13 -1.49
C SER A 31 -8.05 3.40 -1.09
N ASP A 32 -9.28 3.25 -0.59
CA ASP A 32 -10.15 4.32 -0.13
C ASP A 32 -10.16 4.35 1.41
N ALA A 33 -9.41 5.29 1.99
CA ALA A 33 -9.34 5.47 3.44
C ALA A 33 -10.70 5.84 4.06
N ALA A 34 -11.63 6.46 3.32
CA ALA A 34 -12.97 6.74 3.82
C ALA A 34 -13.78 5.44 3.96
N ARG A 35 -13.68 4.53 2.98
CA ARG A 35 -14.22 3.17 3.10
C ARG A 35 -13.55 2.39 4.23
N GLY A 36 -12.23 2.49 4.33
CA GLY A 36 -11.44 1.87 5.40
C GLY A 36 -11.89 2.30 6.79
N LYS A 37 -12.23 3.59 6.97
CA LYS A 37 -12.79 4.10 8.22
C LYS A 37 -14.10 3.41 8.60
N GLU A 38 -14.98 3.16 7.65
CA GLU A 38 -16.25 2.45 7.89
C GLU A 38 -16.01 1.00 8.30
N VAL A 39 -15.10 0.30 7.60
CA VAL A 39 -14.69 -1.07 7.93
C VAL A 39 -14.11 -1.12 9.34
N TYR A 40 -13.20 -0.19 9.67
CA TYR A 40 -12.59 -0.08 10.98
C TYR A 40 -13.64 0.13 12.07
N ALA A 41 -14.58 1.06 11.86
CA ALA A 41 -15.65 1.36 12.80
C ALA A 41 -16.63 0.18 12.98
N GLY A 42 -16.89 -0.60 11.94
CA GLY A 42 -17.81 -1.74 11.99
C GLY A 42 -17.18 -3.02 12.56
N THR A 43 -15.89 -3.23 12.34
CA THR A 43 -15.23 -4.52 12.61
C THR A 43 -14.10 -4.41 13.63
N CYS A 44 -13.20 -3.43 13.48
CA CYS A 44 -11.91 -3.42 14.18
C CYS A 44 -11.97 -2.66 15.51
N VAL A 45 -12.83 -1.63 15.59
CA VAL A 45 -12.87 -0.66 16.70
C VAL A 45 -13.18 -1.28 18.06
N ALA A 46 -13.90 -2.40 18.10
CA ALA A 46 -14.27 -3.06 19.35
C ALA A 46 -13.04 -3.47 20.18
N CYS A 47 -11.95 -3.87 19.50
CA CYS A 47 -10.69 -4.29 20.13
C CYS A 47 -9.59 -3.22 20.02
N HIS A 48 -9.51 -2.52 18.89
CA HIS A 48 -8.46 -1.52 18.63
C HIS A 48 -8.80 -0.11 19.16
N GLY A 49 -10.07 0.13 19.47
CA GLY A 49 -10.56 1.38 20.03
C GLY A 49 -10.66 2.52 19.01
N PRO A 50 -11.43 3.58 19.31
CA PRO A 50 -11.59 4.71 18.40
C PRO A 50 -10.31 5.54 18.24
N THR A 51 -9.37 5.42 19.18
CA THR A 51 -8.08 6.15 19.18
C THR A 51 -6.91 5.30 18.72
N GLY A 52 -7.14 4.05 18.29
CA GLY A 52 -6.08 3.12 17.88
C GLY A 52 -5.15 2.65 19.01
N LYS A 53 -5.46 2.96 20.27
CA LYS A 53 -4.62 2.59 21.44
C LYS A 53 -4.86 1.17 21.96
N GLY A 54 -5.86 0.47 21.42
CA GLY A 54 -6.33 -0.81 21.93
C GLY A 54 -7.21 -0.65 23.18
N THR A 55 -8.24 -1.48 23.27
CA THR A 55 -9.16 -1.55 24.43
C THR A 55 -8.96 -2.82 25.26
N ILE A 56 -8.29 -3.84 24.69
CA ILE A 56 -8.03 -5.12 25.33
C ILE A 56 -6.52 -5.41 25.46
N PRO A 57 -6.07 -6.09 26.56
CA PRO A 57 -4.67 -6.40 26.77
C PRO A 57 -4.06 -7.22 25.62
N GLY A 58 -2.95 -6.72 25.08
CA GLY A 58 -2.23 -7.38 23.97
C GLY A 58 -2.50 -6.77 22.60
N THR A 59 -3.50 -5.90 22.48
CA THR A 59 -3.73 -5.09 21.27
C THR A 59 -2.62 -4.05 21.13
N PRO A 60 -2.07 -3.83 19.92
CA PRO A 60 -1.08 -2.79 19.71
C PRO A 60 -1.68 -1.40 19.89
N ASP A 61 -0.81 -0.45 20.22
CA ASP A 61 -1.08 0.97 20.10
C ASP A 61 -0.52 1.43 18.76
N PHE A 62 -1.41 1.83 17.84
CA PHE A 62 -1.06 2.23 16.48
C PHE A 62 -0.32 3.57 16.42
N ASN A 63 -0.42 4.39 17.47
CA ASN A 63 0.20 5.73 17.51
C ASN A 63 1.67 5.67 17.96
N LYS A 64 2.25 4.48 18.14
CA LYS A 64 3.64 4.35 18.57
C LYS A 64 4.58 4.47 17.38
N ALA A 65 5.49 5.44 17.45
CA ALA A 65 6.64 5.52 16.56
C ALA A 65 7.44 4.20 16.60
N ASN A 66 7.84 3.70 15.43
CA ASN A 66 8.47 2.39 15.26
C ASN A 66 7.62 1.23 15.86
N GLY A 67 6.30 1.40 15.86
CA GLY A 67 5.33 0.44 16.36
C GLY A 67 4.95 -0.62 15.34
N VAL A 68 3.73 -1.14 15.42
CA VAL A 68 3.27 -2.13 14.42
C VAL A 68 3.07 -1.51 13.04
N LEU A 69 2.63 -0.25 12.95
CA LEU A 69 2.41 0.41 11.66
C LEU A 69 3.70 0.71 10.90
N SER A 70 4.87 0.57 11.52
CA SER A 70 6.16 0.71 10.83
C SER A 70 6.65 -0.60 10.19
N GLN A 71 5.86 -1.67 10.26
CA GLN A 71 6.13 -2.91 9.54
C GLN A 71 5.74 -2.77 8.07
N ASP A 72 6.28 -3.64 7.21
CA ASP A 72 5.88 -3.67 5.80
C ASP A 72 4.37 -3.93 5.65
N ASP A 73 3.75 -3.24 4.69
CA ASP A 73 2.31 -3.35 4.45
C ASP A 73 1.86 -4.77 4.15
N ASP A 74 2.70 -5.57 3.48
CA ASP A 74 2.40 -6.98 3.21
C ASP A 74 2.31 -7.81 4.50
N VAL A 75 3.12 -7.49 5.52
CA VAL A 75 3.04 -8.12 6.84
C VAL A 75 1.76 -7.69 7.56
N LEU A 76 1.39 -6.41 7.45
CA LEU A 76 0.16 -5.89 8.05
C LEU A 76 -1.09 -6.50 7.40
N LYS A 77 -1.13 -6.55 6.06
CA LYS A 77 -2.20 -7.19 5.29
C LYS A 77 -2.32 -8.67 5.64
N ASP A 78 -1.22 -9.42 5.70
CA ASP A 78 -1.24 -10.83 6.10
C ASP A 78 -1.86 -11.02 7.49
N HIS A 79 -1.42 -10.22 8.47
CA HIS A 79 -1.98 -10.27 9.82
C HIS A 79 -3.48 -9.96 9.84
N ILE A 80 -3.94 -8.97 9.08
CA ILE A 80 -5.37 -8.61 9.01
C ILE A 80 -6.15 -9.74 8.33
N THR A 81 -5.69 -10.23 7.19
CA THR A 81 -6.38 -11.23 6.38
C THR A 81 -6.44 -12.59 7.06
N ASN A 82 -5.31 -13.07 7.58
CA ASN A 82 -5.17 -14.42 8.12
C ASN A 82 -5.30 -14.49 9.64
N GLY A 83 -5.34 -13.33 10.31
CA GLY A 83 -5.29 -13.24 11.75
C GLY A 83 -3.85 -13.32 12.26
N PHE A 84 -3.64 -12.91 13.50
CA PHE A 84 -2.30 -12.81 14.07
C PHE A 84 -2.29 -13.07 15.57
N ARG A 85 -1.29 -13.81 16.04
CA ARG A 85 -1.04 -13.98 17.47
C ARG A 85 0.26 -13.30 17.87
N GLY A 86 0.13 -12.05 18.28
CA GLY A 86 1.26 -11.31 18.85
C GLY A 86 1.84 -12.02 20.08
N ARG A 87 3.16 -12.02 20.23
CA ARG A 87 3.87 -12.70 21.33
C ARG A 87 3.38 -12.31 22.72
N ARG A 88 2.91 -11.06 22.86
CA ARG A 88 2.40 -10.49 24.12
C ARG A 88 0.87 -10.55 24.24
N SER A 89 0.18 -11.04 23.21
CA SER A 89 -1.28 -11.11 23.20
C SER A 89 -1.77 -12.44 23.75
N ARG A 90 -2.69 -12.37 24.72
CA ARG A 90 -3.34 -13.56 25.27
C ARG A 90 -4.42 -14.12 24.34
N MET A 91 -4.97 -13.25 23.50
CA MET A 91 -5.99 -13.56 22.52
C MET A 91 -5.41 -13.38 21.10
N PRO A 92 -5.60 -14.35 20.19
CA PRO A 92 -5.26 -14.15 18.78
C PRO A 92 -6.22 -13.11 18.16
N MET A 93 -5.69 -12.25 17.30
CA MET A 93 -6.49 -11.45 16.38
C MET A 93 -7.09 -12.41 15.34
N PRO A 94 -8.42 -12.50 15.23
CA PRO A 94 -9.06 -13.37 14.24
C PRO A 94 -8.83 -12.85 12.81
N ALA A 95 -8.83 -13.76 11.84
CA ALA A 95 -8.83 -13.43 10.42
C ALA A 95 -9.94 -12.42 10.09
N LYS A 96 -9.59 -11.38 9.34
CA LYS A 96 -10.46 -10.26 8.93
C LYS A 96 -11.22 -9.63 10.10
N GLY A 97 -10.60 -9.59 11.29
CA GLY A 97 -11.23 -9.06 12.51
C GLY A 97 -12.46 -9.87 12.97
N GLY A 98 -12.62 -11.10 12.51
CA GLY A 98 -13.79 -11.95 12.77
C GLY A 98 -14.95 -11.72 11.80
N ASN A 99 -14.76 -10.86 10.79
CA ASN A 99 -15.76 -10.59 9.76
C ASN A 99 -15.36 -11.28 8.44
N ALA A 100 -15.89 -12.49 8.24
CA ALA A 100 -15.60 -13.30 7.05
C ALA A 100 -16.13 -12.68 5.74
N SER A 101 -16.95 -11.63 5.80
CA SER A 101 -17.49 -10.97 4.62
C SER A 101 -16.58 -9.90 4.03
N LEU A 102 -15.49 -9.50 4.73
CA LEU A 102 -14.56 -8.49 4.20
C LEU A 102 -13.82 -9.03 2.98
N THR A 103 -13.72 -8.22 1.95
CA THR A 103 -12.92 -8.52 0.75
C THR A 103 -11.44 -8.21 1.01
N ASP A 104 -10.59 -8.47 0.02
CA ASP A 104 -9.19 -8.06 0.11
C ASP A 104 -9.05 -6.55 -0.11
N ASP A 105 -9.89 -5.96 -0.96
CA ASP A 105 -10.04 -4.50 -1.11
C ASP A 105 -10.42 -3.83 0.23
N ASP A 106 -11.37 -4.39 1.00
CA ASP A 106 -11.72 -3.86 2.33
C ASP A 106 -10.51 -3.86 3.29
N VAL A 107 -9.59 -4.82 3.14
CA VAL A 107 -8.36 -4.91 3.95
C VAL A 107 -7.36 -3.83 3.52
N GLU A 108 -7.21 -3.60 2.22
CA GLU A 108 -6.36 -2.51 1.69
C GLU A 108 -6.89 -1.14 2.14
N ASP A 109 -8.20 -0.93 2.03
CA ASP A 109 -8.88 0.28 2.48
C ASP A 109 -8.66 0.53 3.97
N VAL A 110 -8.81 -0.51 4.81
CA VAL A 110 -8.58 -0.39 6.26
C VAL A 110 -7.12 -0.06 6.55
N LEU A 111 -6.16 -0.63 5.83
CA LEU A 111 -4.76 -0.36 6.03
C LEU A 111 -4.41 1.08 5.65
N ALA A 112 -4.96 1.59 4.54
CA ALA A 112 -4.84 2.99 4.17
C ALA A 112 -5.39 3.92 5.26
N TYR A 113 -6.56 3.61 5.81
CA TYR A 113 -7.14 4.35 6.94
C TYR A 113 -6.24 4.34 8.18
N LEU A 114 -5.63 3.20 8.52
CA LEU A 114 -4.74 3.09 9.68
C LEU A 114 -3.50 3.99 9.54
N HIS A 115 -2.88 3.99 8.36
CA HIS A 115 -1.72 4.84 8.07
C HIS A 115 -2.07 6.32 8.11
N GLU A 116 -3.18 6.71 7.48
CA GLU A 116 -3.63 8.11 7.47
C GLU A 116 -3.98 8.60 8.88
N SER A 117 -4.67 7.77 9.67
CA SER A 117 -5.23 8.18 10.97
C SER A 117 -4.26 8.09 12.13
N PHE A 118 -3.30 7.16 12.07
CA PHE A 118 -2.43 6.83 13.21
C PHE A 118 -0.94 6.77 12.87
N GLY A 119 -0.57 6.81 11.57
CA GLY A 119 0.80 6.65 11.09
C GLY A 119 1.59 7.95 10.90
N SER A 120 1.02 9.12 11.19
CA SER A 120 1.60 10.43 10.82
C SER A 120 2.78 10.91 11.68
N GLU A 121 3.24 10.12 12.66
CA GLU A 121 4.37 10.44 13.54
C GLU A 121 5.32 9.24 13.72
N GLN A 122 5.76 8.63 12.62
CA GLN A 122 6.70 7.50 12.63
C GLN A 122 8.15 7.95 12.49
#